data_AF-A0A359C9F3-F1
#
_entry.id   AF-A0A359C9F3-F1
#
_cell.length_a   1.000
_cell.length_b   1.000
_cell.length_c   1.000
_cell.angle_alpha   90.00
_cell.angle_beta   90.00
_cell.angle_gamma   90.00
#
_symmetry.space_group_name_H-M   'P 1'
#
loop_
_entity.id
_entity.type
_entity.pdbx_description
1 polymer ?
#
loop_
_entity_poly.entity_id
_entity_poly.type
_entity_poly.pdbx_seq_one_letter_code
_entity_poly.pdbx_strand_id
1 'polypeptide(L)' 'MTICAAGSGVADLLLDTGPFVALLDRSERNHERCVAFFRDFRGRLITTEAALAEGVFPYLSR' A
#
# COMPACT_ATOMS: atom_id res chain seq x y z
N MET A 1 4.36 -6.11 7.45
CA MET A 1 3.31 -5.30 6.79
C MET A 1 2.45 -4.70 7.88
N THR A 2 2.80 -3.50 8.33
CA THR A 2 1.99 -2.78 9.32
C THR A 2 0.99 -1.96 8.54
N ILE A 3 -0.27 -2.35 8.61
CA ILE A 3 -1.40 -1.58 8.08
C ILE A 3 -1.98 -0.85 9.29
N CYS A 4 -1.83 0.47 9.35
CA CYS A 4 -2.47 1.29 10.38
C CYS A 4 -3.84 1.74 9.87
N ALA A 5 -4.91 1.15 10.39
CA ALA A 5 -6.28 1.59 10.15
C ALA A 5 -6.75 2.44 11.35
N ALA A 6 -7.07 3.71 11.13
CA ALA A 6 -7.69 4.57 12.13
C ALA A 6 -9.17 4.76 11.75
N GLY A 7 -10.08 4.36 12.64
CA GLY A 7 -11.51 4.26 12.33
C GLY A 7 -12.35 5.41 12.91
N SER A 8 -13.04 6.15 12.03
CA SER A 8 -14.32 6.81 12.31
C SER A 8 -15.17 6.89 11.03
N GLY A 9 -16.13 5.95 10.88
CA GLY A 9 -17.21 5.99 9.87
C GLY A 9 -16.86 5.64 8.42
N VAL A 10 -15.64 5.93 7.97
CA VAL A 10 -15.02 5.42 6.74
C VAL A 10 -13.61 4.98 7.15
N ALA A 11 -13.17 3.77 6.79
CA ALA A 11 -11.86 3.29 7.22
C ALA A 11 -10.76 4.10 6.48
N ASP A 12 -10.09 5.00 7.18
CA ASP A 12 -8.92 5.69 6.67
C ASP A 12 -7.70 4.79 6.90
N LEU A 13 -6.97 4.53 5.81
CA LEU A 13 -5.80 3.67 5.80
C LEU A 13 -4.58 4.44 5.36
N LEU A 14 -3.58 4.52 6.24
CA LEU A 14 -2.27 5.05 5.90
C LEU A 14 -1.46 3.96 5.18
N LEU A 15 -1.07 4.26 3.96
CA LEU A 15 -0.25 3.42 3.12
C LEU A 15 1.22 3.84 3.27
N ASP A 16 2.03 2.88 3.67
CA ASP A 16 3.48 3.03 3.85
C ASP A 16 4.22 2.44 2.63
N THR A 17 5.55 2.50 2.60
CA THR A 17 6.39 1.98 1.51
C THR A 17 6.10 0.51 1.19
N GLY A 18 5.97 -0.34 2.21
CA GLY A 18 5.85 -1.80 2.05
C GLY A 18 4.68 -2.25 1.15
N PRO A 19 3.44 -1.80 1.39
CA PRO A 19 2.32 -2.07 0.50
C PRO A 19 2.52 -1.65 -0.96
N PHE A 20 3.20 -0.52 -1.23
CA PHE A 20 3.51 -0.13 -2.62
C PHE A 20 4.43 -1.15 -3.29
N VAL A 21 5.52 -1.51 -2.63
CA VAL A 21 6.48 -2.53 -3.13
C VAL A 21 5.76 -3.86 -3.37
N ALA A 22 4.96 -4.32 -2.41
CA ALA A 22 4.22 -5.57 -2.54
C ALA A 22 3.18 -5.53 -3.67
N LEU A 23 2.55 -4.38 -3.96
CA LEU A 23 1.60 -4.25 -5.06
C LEU A 23 2.29 -4.16 -6.44
N LEU A 24 3.43 -3.47 -6.52
CA LEU A 24 4.13 -3.20 -7.78
C LEU A 24 5.10 -4.32 -8.19
N ASP A 25 5.57 -5.13 -7.26
CA ASP A 25 6.47 -6.26 -7.53
C ASP A 25 5.77 -7.61 -7.31
N ARG A 26 5.50 -8.33 -8.40
CA ARG A 26 4.87 -9.66 -8.37
C ARG A 26 5.75 -10.74 -7.72
N SER A 27 7.05 -10.49 -7.58
CA SER A 27 7.99 -11.41 -6.92
C SER A 27 8.08 -11.19 -5.41
N GLU A 28 7.51 -10.09 -4.90
CA GLU A 28 7.52 -9.81 -3.46
C GLU A 28 6.65 -10.83 -2.72
N ARG A 29 7.18 -11.37 -1.62
CA ARG A 29 6.59 -12.48 -0.86
C ARG A 29 5.19 -12.23 -0.30
N ASN A 30 4.76 -10.98 -0.17
CA ASN A 30 3.45 -10.58 0.32
C ASN A 30 2.54 -10.07 -0.81
N HIS A 31 2.96 -10.13 -2.08
CA HIS A 31 2.17 -9.63 -3.22
C HIS A 31 0.73 -10.13 -3.19
N GLU A 32 0.53 -11.45 -3.15
CA GLU A 32 -0.80 -12.07 -3.18
C GLU A 32 -1.66 -11.64 -1.99
N ARG A 33 -1.06 -11.57 -0.79
CA ARG A 33 -1.77 -11.15 0.43
C ARG A 33 -2.15 -9.67 0.36
N CYS A 34 -1.27 -8.83 -0.18
CA CYS A 34 -1.50 -7.40 -0.36
C CYS A 34 -2.63 -7.16 -1.36
N VAL A 35 -2.59 -7.81 -2.52
CA VAL A 35 -3.65 -7.76 -3.55
C VAL A 35 -4.98 -8.23 -2.99
N ALA A 36 -5.01 -9.35 -2.25
CA ALA A 36 -6.24 -9.87 -1.65
C ALA A 36 -6.88 -8.88 -0.67
N PHE A 37 -6.07 -8.21 0.16
CA PHE A 37 -6.57 -7.17 1.06
C PHE A 37 -7.16 -5.97 0.30
N PHE A 38 -6.42 -5.43 -0.68
CA PHE A 38 -6.85 -4.22 -1.40
C PHE A 38 -8.01 -4.46 -2.38
N ARG A 39 -8.22 -5.69 -2.84
CA ARG A 39 -9.35 -6.06 -3.70
C ARG A 39 -10.70 -5.71 -3.08
N ASP A 40 -10.86 -5.92 -1.79
CA ASP A 40 -12.12 -5.71 -1.07
C ASP A 40 -12.13 -4.42 -0.23
N PHE A 41 -10.99 -3.72 -0.13
CA PHE A 41 -10.91 -2.45 0.57
C PHE A 41 -11.70 -1.34 -0.15
N ARG A 42 -12.53 -0.60 0.59
CA ARG A 42 -13.38 0.50 0.08
C ARG A 42 -13.23 1.81 0.87
N GLY A 43 -12.25 1.88 1.77
CA GLY A 43 -11.96 3.07 2.55
C GLY A 43 -11.11 4.09 1.79
N ARG A 44 -10.65 5.15 2.49
CA ARG A 44 -9.74 6.14 1.93
C ARG A 44 -8.30 5.68 2.13
N LEU A 45 -7.51 5.75 1.06
CA LEU A 45 -6.06 5.57 1.13
C LEU A 45 -5.39 6.94 1.29
N ILE A 46 -4.57 7.05 2.32
CA ILE A 46 -3.75 8.22 2.62
C ILE A 46 -2.30 7.75 2.55
N THR A 47 -1.39 8.56 2.02
CA THR A 47 0.05 8.24 1.97
C THR A 47 0.84 9.53 2.18
N THR A 48 2.15 9.39 2.40
CA THR A 48 3.09 10.51 2.39
C THR A 48 3.85 10.57 1.06
N GLU A 49 4.41 11.74 0.75
CA GLU A 49 5.34 11.90 -0.39
C GLU A 49 6.58 11.01 -0.22
N ALA A 50 7.09 10.85 1.00
CA ALA A 50 8.23 9.99 1.30
C ALA A 50 7.96 8.51 0.96
N ALA A 51 6.80 7.98 1.36
CA ALA A 51 6.42 6.60 1.04
C ALA A 51 6.23 6.38 -0.48
N LEU A 52 5.77 7.40 -1.22
CA LEU A 52 5.71 7.35 -2.68
C LEU A 52 7.11 7.35 -3.32
N ALA A 53 8.01 8.19 -2.83
CA ALA A 53 9.38 8.28 -3.33
C ALA A 53 10.15 6.97 -3.13
N GLU A 54 9.93 6.28 -2.01
CA GLU A 54 10.60 5.01 -1.72
C GLU A 54 9.88 3.82 -2.38
N GLY A 55 8.55 3.80 -2.35
CA GLY A 55 7.76 2.63 -2.75
C GLY A 55 7.36 2.60 -4.22
N VAL A 56 7.30 3.74 -4.90
CA VAL A 56 6.78 3.84 -6.29
C VAL A 56 7.85 4.32 -7.26
N PHE A 57 8.60 5.39 -6.94
CA PHE A 57 9.55 5.98 -7.89
C PHE A 57 10.61 5.00 -8.42
N PRO A 58 11.14 4.03 -7.65
CA PRO A 58 12.06 3.03 -8.18
C PRO A 58 11.47 2.16 -9.30
N TYR A 59 10.14 2.06 -9.39
CA TYR A 59 9.42 1.28 -10.39
C TYR A 59 9.01 2.09 -11.62
N LEU A 60 9.07 3.43 -11.58
CA LEU A 60 8.70 4.28 -12.73
C LEU A 60 9.80 4.39 -13.78
N SER A 61 11.03 4.04 -13.41
CA SER A 61 12.22 4.09 -14.27
C SER A 61 12.62 2.70 -14.80
N ARG A 62 11.76 1.70 -14.64
CA ARG A 62 11.95 0.31 -15.07
C ARG A 62 10.94 -0.05 -16.14
#